data_AF-A0A8J6HCQ9-F1
#
_entry.id   AF-A0A8J6HCQ9-F1
#
_cell.length_a   1.000
_cell.length_b   1.000
_cell.length_c   1.000
_cell.angle_alpha   90.00
_cell.angle_beta   90.00
_cell.angle_gamma   90.00
#
_symmetry.space_group_name_H-M   'P 1'
#
loop_
_entity.id
_entity.type
_entity.pdbx_description
1 polymer ?
#
loop_
_entity_poly.entity_id
_entity_poly.type
_entity_poly.pdbx_seq_one_letter_code
_entity_poly.pdbx_strand_id
1 'polypeptide(L)'
;MSDVKNLLLLLEHPQEPVFVPKGSKGTVFDVPSEYLSDKYRPLGQAVTSRFGASTGEVIRVKKISTPPIDDILELKRDENFSLFLPKHRQLAGRLTEIFMRMHTVDDLISMACYARDRVNPYLFNYSFSVALLHREDTKHADLPSFARLFPDKYVDSKFFTKAREEAKLVPVGSRVPLKIPMDFTATEKEEEHRLAYFREDLGANLHHWHWHLVYPLSGGKQIVAKNRRGELFYYMHQQLIARYNFERFCNKLNRVERLKDFDEPIKEAYFPKLDSVVASRSYPARVANMKLQTVDRVVDQIRQDVNDLKMWSNNIINAIHNRTVNNENGQTIELTENQGIDILGNIVESSELSPHRTYYGDLHNMGHVFISFIHDPDHRHLENFGVMGDVATAMRDPVFYRWHAYIDDIFQQHKNTLPRYSESRLNYPGITVSSVEVQSKGVPSNMFNTFWQESDVDLSRGMDFTEPGPIFVRFTHLQHQPFTYNIIVENDNPAPKMGTCRIFLAPKFDERRREWLFRDQKLMFIELDKFTVTQPSGIWTATVPTKDNLWISSISVDADGQNTYSFLKELRKECPATCS
;
A
#
# COMPACT_ATOMS: atom_id res chain seq x y z
N MET A 1 -7.71 -10.60 -31.08
CA MET A 1 -7.79 -10.19 -29.66
C MET A 1 -6.41 -9.73 -29.27
N SER A 2 -6.27 -8.50 -28.79
CA SER A 2 -4.97 -8.03 -28.28
C SER A 2 -4.55 -8.82 -27.06
N ASP A 3 -3.24 -9.07 -26.93
CA ASP A 3 -2.65 -9.70 -25.75
C ASP A 3 -2.77 -8.74 -24.56
N VAL A 4 -3.24 -9.24 -23.41
CA VAL A 4 -3.31 -8.48 -22.15
C VAL A 4 -1.93 -7.94 -21.75
N LYS A 5 -0.84 -8.58 -22.17
CA LYS A 5 0.53 -8.07 -21.99
C LYS A 5 0.75 -6.69 -22.62
N ASN A 6 0.02 -6.35 -23.68
CA ASN A 6 0.12 -5.04 -24.32
C ASN A 6 -0.36 -3.91 -23.39
N LEU A 7 -1.35 -4.18 -22.53
CA LEU A 7 -1.82 -3.20 -21.53
C LEU A 7 -0.70 -2.86 -20.55
N LEU A 8 0.12 -3.85 -20.16
CA LEU A 8 1.20 -3.66 -19.19
C LEU A 8 2.30 -2.73 -19.71
N LEU A 9 2.54 -2.69 -21.03
CA LEU A 9 3.51 -1.78 -21.64
C LEU A 9 3.13 -0.29 -21.47
N LEU A 10 1.83 0.01 -21.30
CA LEU A 10 1.36 1.38 -21.08
C LEU A 10 1.68 1.91 -19.68
N LEU A 11 2.03 1.04 -18.73
CA LEU A 11 2.42 1.40 -17.38
C LEU A 11 3.89 1.82 -17.26
N GLU A 12 4.74 1.43 -18.22
CA GLU A 12 6.18 1.72 -18.22
C GLU A 12 6.48 3.13 -18.75
N HIS A 13 7.60 3.71 -18.30
CA HIS A 13 8.09 5.06 -18.62
C HIS A 13 6.96 6.10 -18.60
N PRO A 14 6.38 6.38 -17.42
CA PRO A 14 5.10 7.08 -17.27
C PRO A 14 5.04 8.48 -17.88
N GLN A 15 6.19 9.16 -18.06
CA GLN A 15 6.25 10.50 -18.66
C GLN A 15 6.64 10.48 -20.14
N GLU A 16 7.23 9.41 -20.63
CA GLU A 16 7.48 9.25 -22.06
C GLU A 16 6.16 9.06 -22.81
N PRO A 17 5.88 9.79 -23.89
CA PRO A 17 4.66 9.60 -24.68
C PRO A 17 4.45 8.18 -25.20
N VAL A 18 3.21 7.83 -25.51
CA VAL A 18 2.79 6.46 -25.90
C VAL A 18 3.42 6.00 -27.22
N PHE A 19 3.79 6.93 -28.10
CA PHE A 19 4.45 6.65 -29.37
C PHE A 19 5.96 6.35 -29.23
N VAL A 20 6.55 6.55 -28.05
CA VAL A 20 7.94 6.17 -27.77
C VAL A 20 7.98 4.66 -27.48
N PRO A 21 8.96 3.89 -28.01
CA PRO A 21 9.05 2.44 -27.79
C PRO A 21 8.96 2.04 -26.32
N LYS A 22 8.26 0.94 -26.02
CA LYS A 22 8.01 0.41 -24.66
C LYS A 22 8.48 -1.03 -24.52
N GLY A 23 8.84 -1.43 -23.31
CA GLY A 23 9.35 -2.76 -23.01
C GLY A 23 10.71 -3.08 -23.66
N SER A 24 11.26 -4.23 -23.31
CA SER A 24 12.59 -4.68 -23.78
C SER A 24 12.65 -4.96 -25.28
N LYS A 25 11.52 -5.21 -25.94
CA LYS A 25 11.42 -5.41 -27.38
C LYS A 25 11.31 -4.11 -28.18
N GLY A 26 11.17 -2.97 -27.49
CA GLY A 26 10.91 -1.68 -28.12
C GLY A 26 9.57 -1.65 -28.85
N THR A 27 8.50 -2.19 -28.26
CA THR A 27 7.17 -2.23 -28.89
C THR A 27 6.61 -0.82 -29.05
N VAL A 28 6.07 -0.48 -30.22
CA VAL A 28 5.50 0.85 -30.52
C VAL A 28 3.99 0.78 -30.66
N PHE A 29 3.28 1.72 -30.04
CA PHE A 29 1.85 1.92 -30.26
C PHE A 29 1.63 2.89 -31.43
N ASP A 30 1.09 2.36 -32.53
CA ASP A 30 0.66 3.15 -33.68
C ASP A 30 -0.74 3.73 -33.39
N VAL A 31 -0.75 4.98 -32.90
CA VAL A 31 -1.96 5.68 -32.46
C VAL A 31 -2.50 6.64 -33.52
N PRO A 32 -3.83 6.86 -33.58
CA PRO A 32 -4.41 7.91 -34.39
C PRO A 32 -3.79 9.29 -34.09
N SER A 33 -3.61 10.14 -35.10
CA SER A 33 -2.98 11.47 -34.94
C SER A 33 -3.71 12.37 -33.94
N GLU A 34 -5.02 12.21 -33.80
CA GLU A 34 -5.87 12.87 -32.80
C GLU A 34 -5.57 12.44 -31.35
N TYR A 35 -4.96 11.28 -31.13
CA TYR A 35 -4.53 10.83 -29.81
C TYR A 35 -3.20 11.46 -29.41
N LEU A 36 -2.46 12.07 -30.34
CA LEU A 36 -1.30 12.87 -29.98
C LEU A 36 -1.74 14.13 -29.22
N SER A 37 -0.96 14.49 -28.21
CA SER A 37 -1.13 15.76 -27.51
C SER A 37 -0.91 16.94 -28.47
N ASP A 38 -1.45 18.11 -28.15
CA ASP A 38 -1.39 19.29 -29.03
C ASP A 38 0.06 19.65 -29.43
N LYS A 39 1.01 19.41 -28.54
CA LYS A 39 2.45 19.62 -28.78
C LYS A 39 3.00 18.73 -29.91
N TYR A 40 2.56 17.48 -30.00
CA TYR A 40 3.11 16.49 -30.93
C TYR A 40 2.23 16.23 -32.15
N ARG A 41 0.96 16.66 -32.14
CA ARG A 41 0.03 16.51 -33.27
C ARG A 41 0.58 17.07 -34.59
N PRO A 42 1.23 18.28 -34.65
CA PRO A 42 1.82 18.78 -35.88
C PRO A 42 3.00 17.95 -36.39
N LEU A 43 3.63 17.18 -35.51
CA LEU A 43 4.83 16.39 -35.79
C LEU A 43 4.51 14.90 -35.98
N GLY A 44 3.24 14.51 -36.04
CA GLY A 44 2.80 13.12 -35.97
C GLY A 44 3.55 12.18 -36.93
N GLN A 45 3.64 12.55 -38.21
CA GLN A 45 4.39 11.74 -39.19
C GLN A 45 5.89 11.64 -38.86
N ALA A 46 6.54 12.75 -38.51
CA ALA A 46 7.96 12.77 -38.22
C ALA A 46 8.32 11.95 -36.96
N VAL A 47 7.47 12.01 -35.93
CA VAL A 47 7.66 11.27 -34.69
C VAL A 47 7.38 9.78 -34.89
N THR A 48 6.29 9.43 -35.58
CA THR A 48 5.98 8.03 -35.92
C THR A 48 7.07 7.42 -36.80
N SER A 49 7.61 8.15 -37.78
CA SER A 49 8.72 7.67 -38.61
C SER A 49 10.02 7.49 -37.82
N ARG A 50 10.31 8.37 -36.86
CA ARG A 50 11.52 8.29 -36.03
C ARG A 50 11.57 7.02 -35.18
N PHE A 51 10.43 6.63 -34.60
CA PHE A 51 10.38 5.50 -33.67
C PHE A 51 9.86 4.20 -34.31
N GLY A 52 9.06 4.28 -35.38
CA GLY A 52 8.49 3.13 -36.07
C GLY A 52 9.45 2.39 -37.01
N ALA A 53 10.58 3.01 -37.40
CA ALA A 53 11.56 2.40 -38.30
C ALA A 53 12.57 1.47 -37.59
N SER A 54 12.66 1.52 -36.27
CA SER A 54 13.72 0.86 -35.47
C SER A 54 13.25 -0.33 -34.62
N THR A 55 11.98 -0.73 -34.71
CA THR A 55 11.34 -1.64 -33.74
C THR A 55 10.66 -2.84 -34.41
N GLY A 56 10.79 -4.04 -33.83
CA GLY A 56 10.25 -5.28 -34.40
C GLY A 56 8.76 -5.55 -34.12
N GLU A 57 8.10 -4.79 -33.24
CA GLU A 57 6.72 -5.04 -32.82
C GLU A 57 5.90 -3.74 -32.79
N VAL A 58 4.82 -3.69 -33.58
CA VAL A 58 3.92 -2.53 -33.69
C VAL A 58 2.50 -2.95 -33.29
N ILE A 59 1.93 -2.27 -32.31
CA ILE A 59 0.55 -2.45 -31.88
C ILE A 59 -0.30 -1.35 -32.51
N ARG A 60 -1.15 -1.73 -33.47
CA ARG A 60 -2.09 -0.79 -34.11
C ARG A 60 -3.25 -0.50 -33.16
N VAL A 61 -3.41 0.78 -32.81
CA VAL A 61 -4.47 1.23 -31.91
C VAL A 61 -5.66 1.69 -32.74
N LYS A 62 -6.81 1.01 -32.56
CA LYS A 62 -8.03 1.40 -33.26
C LYS A 62 -8.56 2.72 -32.71
N LYS A 63 -9.12 3.57 -33.58
CA LYS A 63 -9.87 4.75 -33.17
C LYS A 63 -11.19 4.33 -32.54
N ILE A 64 -11.54 4.94 -31.40
CA ILE A 64 -12.84 4.75 -30.73
C ILE A 64 -13.47 6.12 -30.44
N SER A 65 -14.77 6.13 -30.14
CA SER A 65 -15.38 7.29 -29.51
C SER A 65 -14.89 7.39 -28.07
N THR A 66 -14.25 8.48 -27.70
CA THR A 66 -13.71 8.66 -26.34
C THR A 66 -14.72 9.43 -25.47
N PRO A 67 -14.98 8.98 -24.23
CA PRO A 67 -15.77 9.76 -23.29
C PRO A 67 -15.03 11.06 -22.90
N PRO A 68 -15.75 12.11 -22.49
CA PRO A 68 -15.14 13.37 -22.05
C PRO A 68 -14.35 13.17 -20.76
N ILE A 69 -13.13 13.69 -20.75
CA ILE A 69 -12.19 13.61 -19.61
C ILE A 69 -11.74 15.00 -19.13
N ASP A 70 -12.38 16.08 -19.57
CA ASP A 70 -11.94 17.46 -19.34
C ASP A 70 -11.77 17.81 -17.85
N ASP A 71 -12.63 17.29 -16.99
CA ASP A 71 -12.54 17.44 -15.54
C ASP A 71 -11.36 16.67 -14.93
N ILE A 72 -10.99 15.53 -15.51
CA ILE A 72 -9.82 14.74 -15.10
C ILE A 72 -8.52 15.48 -15.47
N LEU A 73 -8.56 16.28 -16.53
CA LEU A 73 -7.44 17.11 -16.97
C LEU A 73 -7.20 18.34 -16.07
N GLU A 74 -8.08 18.60 -15.09
CA GLU A 74 -7.83 19.63 -14.07
C GLU A 74 -6.60 19.32 -13.22
N LEU A 75 -6.26 18.04 -13.02
CA LEU A 75 -4.99 17.64 -12.42
C LEU A 75 -3.93 17.58 -13.53
N LYS A 76 -3.01 18.54 -13.50
CA LYS A 76 -1.99 18.69 -14.54
C LYS A 76 -0.99 17.54 -14.50
N ARG A 77 -0.32 17.34 -15.63
CA ARG A 77 0.66 16.26 -15.80
C ARG A 77 1.90 16.37 -14.93
N ASP A 78 2.23 17.57 -14.48
CA ASP A 78 3.38 17.93 -13.66
C ASP A 78 3.02 18.19 -12.19
N GLU A 79 1.83 17.78 -11.75
CA GLU A 79 1.42 17.86 -10.34
C GLU A 79 1.60 16.51 -9.63
N ASN A 80 1.77 16.54 -8.29
CA ASN A 80 1.69 15.29 -7.52
C ASN A 80 0.23 14.83 -7.37
N PHE A 81 0.08 13.54 -7.16
CA PHE A 81 -1.20 12.87 -6.96
C PHE A 81 -1.25 12.20 -5.59
N SER A 82 -2.39 12.30 -4.91
CA SER A 82 -2.60 11.76 -3.58
C SER A 82 -4.00 11.19 -3.46
N LEU A 83 -4.09 9.98 -2.91
CA LEU A 83 -5.37 9.36 -2.57
C LEU A 83 -5.97 9.89 -1.26
N PHE A 84 -5.28 10.75 -0.52
CA PHE A 84 -5.88 11.37 0.68
C PHE A 84 -6.67 12.64 0.31
N LEU A 85 -6.30 13.33 -0.78
CA LEU A 85 -7.02 14.51 -1.24
C LEU A 85 -8.37 14.11 -1.87
N PRO A 86 -9.51 14.66 -1.39
CA PRO A 86 -10.83 14.31 -1.89
C PRO A 86 -10.99 14.52 -3.40
N LYS A 87 -10.52 15.68 -3.91
CA LYS A 87 -10.52 15.99 -5.35
C LYS A 87 -9.82 14.89 -6.16
N HIS A 88 -8.60 14.54 -5.78
CA HIS A 88 -7.78 13.55 -6.49
C HIS A 88 -8.41 12.16 -6.48
N ARG A 89 -9.00 11.74 -5.36
CA ARG A 89 -9.76 10.47 -5.27
C ARG A 89 -10.96 10.43 -6.20
N GLN A 90 -11.67 11.55 -6.34
CA GLN A 90 -12.82 11.65 -7.25
C GLN A 90 -12.36 11.50 -8.71
N LEU A 91 -11.28 12.19 -9.09
CA LEU A 91 -10.70 12.07 -10.44
C LEU A 91 -10.22 10.64 -10.72
N ALA A 92 -9.59 9.99 -9.74
CA ALA A 92 -9.17 8.58 -9.84
C ALA A 92 -10.35 7.63 -10.02
N GLY A 93 -11.38 7.76 -9.19
CA GLY A 93 -12.60 6.95 -9.31
C GLY A 93 -13.26 7.11 -10.68
N ARG A 94 -13.39 8.35 -11.19
CA ARG A 94 -13.96 8.60 -12.51
C ARG A 94 -13.15 7.99 -13.64
N LEU A 95 -11.82 8.14 -13.61
CA LEU A 95 -10.95 7.55 -14.63
C LEU A 95 -10.98 6.01 -14.59
N THR A 96 -10.98 5.42 -13.39
CA THR A 96 -11.16 3.97 -13.22
C THR A 96 -12.49 3.51 -13.79
N GLU A 97 -13.60 4.20 -13.52
CA GLU A 97 -14.91 3.87 -14.08
C GLU A 97 -14.92 3.91 -15.62
N ILE A 98 -14.25 4.88 -16.23
CA ILE A 98 -14.10 4.95 -17.69
C ILE A 98 -13.41 3.69 -18.23
N PHE A 99 -12.29 3.28 -17.61
CA PHE A 99 -11.59 2.05 -18.01
C PHE A 99 -12.41 0.78 -17.75
N MET A 100 -13.15 0.71 -16.66
CA MET A 100 -14.03 -0.43 -16.33
C MET A 100 -15.18 -0.57 -17.34
N ARG A 101 -15.68 0.53 -17.90
CA ARG A 101 -16.80 0.53 -18.86
C ARG A 101 -16.42 0.14 -20.29
N MET A 102 -15.13 0.05 -20.62
CA MET A 102 -14.68 -0.39 -21.95
C MET A 102 -15.13 -1.83 -22.23
N HIS A 103 -15.68 -2.09 -23.41
CA HIS A 103 -16.32 -3.40 -23.70
C HIS A 103 -15.31 -4.52 -23.95
N THR A 104 -14.19 -4.20 -24.60
CA THR A 104 -13.16 -5.18 -24.96
C THR A 104 -11.79 -4.72 -24.53
N VAL A 105 -10.83 -5.66 -24.42
CA VAL A 105 -9.40 -5.36 -24.24
C VAL A 105 -8.88 -4.39 -25.31
N ASP A 106 -9.34 -4.53 -26.56
CA ASP A 106 -8.94 -3.62 -27.65
C ASP A 106 -9.47 -2.18 -27.43
N ASP A 107 -10.71 -2.04 -26.95
CA ASP A 107 -11.26 -0.71 -26.59
C ASP A 107 -10.50 -0.11 -25.39
N LEU A 108 -10.14 -0.96 -24.42
CA LEU A 108 -9.36 -0.55 -23.26
C LEU A 108 -7.97 -0.05 -23.66
N ILE A 109 -7.26 -0.75 -24.56
CA ILE A 109 -5.99 -0.27 -25.11
C ILE A 109 -6.17 1.09 -25.76
N SER A 110 -7.19 1.25 -26.61
CA SER A 110 -7.45 2.52 -27.28
C SER A 110 -7.73 3.66 -26.31
N MET A 111 -8.58 3.43 -25.30
CA MET A 111 -8.89 4.44 -24.29
C MET A 111 -7.67 4.76 -23.41
N ALA A 112 -6.89 3.74 -23.04
CA ALA A 112 -5.68 3.91 -22.26
C ALA A 112 -4.63 4.71 -23.03
N CYS A 113 -4.38 4.41 -24.31
CA CYS A 113 -3.48 5.20 -25.16
C CYS A 113 -3.93 6.67 -25.29
N TYR A 114 -5.24 6.91 -25.42
CA TYR A 114 -5.79 8.27 -25.47
C TYR A 114 -5.58 9.03 -24.15
N ALA A 115 -5.89 8.39 -23.01
CA ALA A 115 -5.79 9.03 -21.70
C ALA A 115 -4.33 9.23 -21.26
N ARG A 116 -3.46 8.25 -21.54
CA ARG A 116 -2.10 8.17 -21.01
C ARG A 116 -1.36 9.47 -21.19
N ASP A 117 -1.28 10.01 -22.40
CA ASP A 117 -0.47 11.21 -22.70
C ASP A 117 -1.16 12.55 -22.33
N ARG A 118 -2.37 12.51 -21.77
CA ARG A 118 -3.15 13.70 -21.37
C ARG A 118 -3.29 13.83 -19.86
N VAL A 119 -3.54 12.72 -19.18
CA VAL A 119 -3.78 12.66 -17.74
C VAL A 119 -2.45 12.62 -16.97
N ASN A 120 -2.48 13.12 -15.74
CA ASN A 120 -1.39 12.96 -14.77
C ASN A 120 -0.84 11.52 -14.70
N PRO A 121 0.48 11.29 -14.79
CA PRO A 121 1.07 9.95 -14.83
C PRO A 121 0.74 9.07 -13.62
N TYR A 122 0.77 9.62 -12.41
CA TYR A 122 0.44 8.87 -11.20
C TYR A 122 -1.04 8.50 -11.18
N LEU A 123 -1.92 9.45 -11.51
CA LEU A 123 -3.37 9.24 -11.60
C LEU A 123 -3.73 8.19 -12.65
N PHE A 124 -3.12 8.27 -13.85
CA PHE A 124 -3.30 7.29 -14.91
C PHE A 124 -2.89 5.89 -14.45
N ASN A 125 -1.67 5.77 -13.90
CA ASN A 125 -1.13 4.49 -13.45
C ASN A 125 -2.03 3.87 -12.38
N TYR A 126 -2.38 4.62 -11.33
CA TYR A 126 -3.29 4.14 -10.29
C TYR A 126 -4.62 3.67 -10.88
N SER A 127 -5.30 4.54 -11.64
CA SER A 127 -6.66 4.27 -12.12
C SER A 127 -6.70 3.09 -13.09
N PHE A 128 -5.68 2.98 -13.93
CA PHE A 128 -5.52 1.89 -14.89
C PHE A 128 -5.16 0.58 -14.19
N SER A 129 -4.23 0.59 -13.23
CA SER A 129 -3.91 -0.59 -12.40
C SER A 129 -5.14 -1.10 -11.64
N VAL A 130 -5.95 -0.22 -11.03
CA VAL A 130 -7.21 -0.62 -10.40
C VAL A 130 -8.12 -1.30 -11.43
N ALA A 131 -8.32 -0.71 -12.61
CA ALA A 131 -9.16 -1.31 -13.65
C ALA A 131 -8.65 -2.70 -14.08
N LEU A 132 -7.34 -2.85 -14.30
CA LEU A 132 -6.73 -4.13 -14.69
C LEU A 132 -6.92 -5.22 -13.64
N LEU A 133 -6.91 -4.87 -12.35
CA LEU A 133 -7.14 -5.83 -11.26
C LEU A 133 -8.60 -6.28 -11.14
N HIS A 134 -9.55 -5.50 -11.63
CA HIS A 134 -10.98 -5.68 -11.38
C HIS A 134 -11.77 -6.17 -12.59
N ARG A 135 -11.35 -5.87 -13.83
CA ARG A 135 -12.04 -6.38 -15.02
C ARG A 135 -11.81 -7.88 -15.19
N GLU A 136 -12.87 -8.63 -15.48
CA GLU A 136 -12.83 -10.08 -15.71
C GLU A 136 -11.83 -10.48 -16.80
N ASP A 137 -11.78 -9.72 -17.90
CA ASP A 137 -10.93 -10.00 -19.08
C ASP A 137 -9.44 -9.67 -18.87
N THR A 138 -9.07 -9.04 -17.74
CA THR A 138 -7.67 -8.71 -17.41
C THR A 138 -7.19 -9.27 -16.07
N LYS A 139 -8.00 -10.07 -15.35
CA LYS A 139 -7.62 -10.59 -14.01
C LYS A 139 -6.30 -11.36 -13.98
N HIS A 140 -5.88 -11.95 -15.08
CA HIS A 140 -4.63 -12.70 -15.19
C HIS A 140 -3.41 -11.81 -15.52
N ALA A 141 -3.61 -10.51 -15.74
CA ALA A 141 -2.53 -9.55 -15.90
C ALA A 141 -1.69 -9.50 -14.62
N ASP A 142 -0.38 -9.65 -14.77
CA ASP A 142 0.57 -9.41 -13.70
C ASP A 142 1.06 -7.97 -13.76
N LEU A 143 0.67 -7.18 -12.77
CA LEU A 143 1.08 -5.79 -12.72
C LEU A 143 2.57 -5.70 -12.34
N PRO A 144 3.35 -4.87 -13.07
CA PRO A 144 4.71 -4.55 -12.63
C PRO A 144 4.68 -3.95 -11.23
N SER A 145 5.69 -4.29 -10.43
CA SER A 145 5.88 -3.65 -9.11
C SER A 145 5.90 -2.13 -9.25
N PHE A 146 5.14 -1.44 -8.41
CA PHE A 146 5.05 0.03 -8.43
C PHE A 146 6.41 0.70 -8.22
N ALA A 147 7.34 0.08 -7.48
CA ALA A 147 8.71 0.57 -7.33
C ALA A 147 9.49 0.57 -8.65
N ARG A 148 9.16 -0.31 -9.61
CA ARG A 148 9.78 -0.29 -10.95
C ARG A 148 9.16 0.76 -11.86
N LEU A 149 7.96 1.26 -11.55
CA LEU A 149 7.24 2.24 -12.38
C LEU A 149 7.50 3.68 -11.88
N PHE A 150 7.53 3.86 -10.57
CA PHE A 150 7.82 5.12 -9.90
C PHE A 150 8.88 4.91 -8.82
N PRO A 151 10.12 4.62 -9.22
CA PRO A 151 11.23 4.42 -8.28
C PRO A 151 11.45 5.62 -7.36
N ASP A 152 11.03 6.82 -7.78
CA ASP A 152 11.18 8.09 -7.08
C ASP A 152 10.50 8.14 -5.70
N LYS A 153 9.52 7.25 -5.49
CA LYS A 153 8.86 7.08 -4.18
C LYS A 153 9.59 6.13 -3.24
N TYR A 154 10.62 5.44 -3.74
CA TYR A 154 11.27 4.33 -3.03
C TYR A 154 12.76 4.52 -2.78
N VAL A 155 13.44 5.33 -3.58
CA VAL A 155 14.89 5.52 -3.53
C VAL A 155 15.28 6.97 -3.23
N ASP A 156 16.43 7.16 -2.58
CA ASP A 156 17.02 8.49 -2.36
C ASP A 156 17.14 9.26 -3.68
N SER A 157 16.73 10.53 -3.68
CA SER A 157 16.89 11.50 -4.78
C SER A 157 18.26 11.46 -5.48
N LYS A 158 19.35 11.23 -4.74
CA LYS A 158 20.72 11.16 -5.30
C LYS A 158 20.91 9.98 -6.25
N PHE A 159 20.10 8.93 -6.14
CA PHE A 159 20.14 7.77 -7.04
C PHE A 159 19.96 8.19 -8.50
N PHE A 160 19.01 9.08 -8.80
CA PHE A 160 18.61 9.39 -10.17
C PHE A 160 19.73 10.00 -11.02
N THR A 161 20.55 10.86 -10.44
CA THR A 161 21.69 11.45 -11.16
C THR A 161 22.75 10.38 -11.45
N LYS A 162 23.06 9.52 -10.47
CA LYS A 162 24.00 8.41 -10.66
C LYS A 162 23.49 7.39 -11.67
N ALA A 163 22.20 7.09 -11.64
CA ALA A 163 21.54 6.17 -12.56
C ALA A 163 21.60 6.69 -14.01
N ARG A 164 21.38 7.98 -14.23
CA ARG A 164 21.53 8.59 -15.56
C ARG A 164 22.97 8.60 -16.05
N GLU A 165 23.93 8.88 -15.16
CA GLU A 165 25.36 8.80 -15.45
C GLU A 165 25.76 7.38 -15.87
N GLU A 166 25.39 6.38 -15.07
CA GLU A 166 25.65 4.96 -15.33
C GLU A 166 25.01 4.53 -16.66
N ALA A 167 23.75 4.90 -16.90
CA ALA A 167 23.04 4.57 -18.13
C ALA A 167 23.73 5.14 -19.38
N LYS A 168 24.30 6.34 -19.27
CA LYS A 168 24.91 7.06 -20.39
C LYS A 168 26.35 6.64 -20.67
N LEU A 169 27.14 6.42 -19.61
CA LEU A 169 28.59 6.22 -19.72
C LEU A 169 28.98 4.74 -19.78
N VAL A 170 28.17 3.84 -19.21
CA VAL A 170 28.53 2.43 -19.03
C VAL A 170 27.71 1.54 -19.98
N PRO A 171 28.37 0.70 -20.81
CA PRO A 171 27.69 -0.28 -21.65
C PRO A 171 26.80 -1.22 -20.84
N VAL A 172 25.63 -1.59 -21.37
CA VAL A 172 24.58 -2.35 -20.65
C VAL A 172 25.10 -3.59 -19.92
N GLY A 173 25.96 -4.40 -20.55
CA GLY A 173 26.51 -5.63 -19.95
C GLY A 173 27.58 -5.41 -18.89
N SER A 174 28.00 -4.16 -18.65
CA SER A 174 29.04 -3.78 -17.69
C SER A 174 28.52 -2.90 -16.55
N ARG A 175 27.21 -2.58 -16.55
CA ARG A 175 26.60 -1.76 -15.50
C ARG A 175 26.61 -2.50 -14.16
N VAL A 176 26.93 -1.78 -13.09
CA VAL A 176 26.93 -2.35 -11.73
C VAL A 176 25.75 -1.81 -10.91
N PRO A 177 25.21 -2.61 -9.97
CA PRO A 177 24.15 -2.14 -9.09
C PRO A 177 24.58 -0.92 -8.25
N LEU A 178 23.76 0.13 -8.29
CA LEU A 178 23.99 1.35 -7.51
C LEU A 178 23.47 1.16 -6.10
N LYS A 179 24.38 1.10 -5.12
CA LYS A 179 24.05 0.87 -3.72
C LYS A 179 23.45 2.11 -3.05
N ILE A 180 22.32 1.92 -2.35
CA ILE A 180 21.70 2.93 -1.48
C ILE A 180 22.16 2.67 -0.03
N PRO A 181 22.67 3.68 0.68
CA PRO A 181 22.99 3.55 2.10
C PRO A 181 21.71 3.42 2.93
N MET A 182 21.74 2.60 4.00
CA MET A 182 20.62 2.54 4.96
C MET A 182 20.42 3.89 5.68
N ASP A 183 21.52 4.56 5.99
CA ASP A 183 21.52 5.85 6.69
C ASP A 183 21.48 7.03 5.70
N PHE A 184 20.33 7.25 5.07
CA PHE A 184 20.15 8.37 4.12
C PHE A 184 19.22 9.47 4.64
N THR A 185 18.21 9.13 5.45
CA THR A 185 17.23 10.10 5.97
C THR A 185 17.73 10.83 7.21
N ALA A 186 18.39 10.10 8.12
CA ALA A 186 19.01 10.62 9.34
C ALA A 186 20.27 9.80 9.72
N THR A 187 20.80 10.07 10.92
CA THR A 187 21.95 9.36 11.51
C THR A 187 21.54 8.83 12.88
N GLU A 188 22.37 8.03 13.54
CA GLU A 188 22.13 7.49 14.89
C GLU A 188 21.86 8.56 15.98
N LYS A 189 22.16 9.85 15.71
CA LYS A 189 21.79 10.96 16.59
C LYS A 189 20.28 11.17 16.69
N GLU A 190 19.54 10.77 15.67
CA GLU A 190 18.08 10.77 15.66
C GLU A 190 17.60 9.42 16.19
N GLU A 191 16.90 9.41 17.32
CA GLU A 191 16.53 8.15 17.99
C GLU A 191 15.56 7.31 17.14
N GLU A 192 14.63 7.96 16.43
CA GLU A 192 13.68 7.27 15.54
C GLU A 192 14.38 6.64 14.32
N HIS A 193 15.62 7.04 14.01
CA HIS A 193 16.42 6.45 12.91
C HIS A 193 16.74 4.97 13.13
N ARG A 194 16.73 4.49 14.39
CA ARG A 194 16.91 3.05 14.69
C ARG A 194 15.89 2.16 13.97
N LEU A 195 14.72 2.69 13.62
CA LEU A 195 13.65 1.95 12.91
C LEU A 195 13.57 2.29 11.42
N ALA A 196 14.56 3.00 10.86
CA ALA A 196 14.58 3.31 9.43
C ALA A 196 14.48 2.03 8.58
N TYR A 197 15.14 0.93 8.99
CA TYR A 197 15.06 -0.35 8.28
C TYR A 197 13.66 -0.95 8.18
N PHE A 198 12.72 -0.54 9.05
CA PHE A 198 11.33 -0.98 9.01
C PHE A 198 10.46 0.05 8.27
N ARG A 199 10.64 1.33 8.61
CA ARG A 199 9.84 2.44 8.06
C ARG A 199 10.10 2.66 6.57
N GLU A 200 11.37 2.56 6.18
CA GLU A 200 11.86 2.91 4.84
C GLU A 200 12.10 1.68 3.96
N ASP A 201 11.74 0.48 4.45
CA ASP A 201 11.79 -0.77 3.69
C ASP A 201 10.91 -0.68 2.43
N LEU A 202 11.51 -1.07 1.31
CA LEU A 202 10.86 -1.04 0.00
C LEU A 202 9.65 -1.99 -0.04
N GLY A 203 9.78 -3.15 0.58
CA GLY A 203 8.73 -4.18 0.66
C GLY A 203 7.52 -3.74 1.48
N ALA A 204 7.75 -3.20 2.68
CA ALA A 204 6.69 -2.74 3.58
C ALA A 204 5.88 -1.59 2.95
N ASN A 205 6.55 -0.60 2.34
CA ASN A 205 5.88 0.50 1.65
C ASN A 205 5.12 0.02 0.41
N LEU A 206 5.68 -0.94 -0.34
CA LEU A 206 4.95 -1.56 -1.44
C LEU A 206 3.72 -2.33 -0.96
N HIS A 207 3.80 -3.09 0.13
CA HIS A 207 2.67 -3.80 0.71
C HIS A 207 1.53 -2.84 1.02
N HIS A 208 1.82 -1.73 1.71
CA HIS A 208 0.83 -0.71 2.05
C HIS A 208 0.20 -0.07 0.81
N TRP A 209 0.99 0.27 -0.21
CA TRP A 209 0.46 0.77 -1.48
C TRP A 209 -0.46 -0.25 -2.17
N HIS A 210 -0.03 -1.52 -2.27
CA HIS A 210 -0.84 -2.57 -2.91
C HIS A 210 -2.11 -2.88 -2.13
N TRP A 211 -2.08 -2.86 -0.79
CA TRP A 211 -3.27 -3.07 0.03
C TRP A 211 -4.33 -2.01 -0.30
N HIS A 212 -3.94 -0.73 -0.35
CA HIS A 212 -4.84 0.38 -0.72
C HIS A 212 -5.22 0.40 -2.21
N LEU A 213 -4.41 -0.20 -3.10
CA LEU A 213 -4.78 -0.42 -4.50
C LEU A 213 -5.88 -1.50 -4.63
N VAL A 214 -5.80 -2.57 -3.84
CA VAL A 214 -6.77 -3.66 -3.83
C VAL A 214 -8.06 -3.26 -3.10
N TYR A 215 -7.97 -2.46 -2.04
CA TYR A 215 -9.11 -1.96 -1.26
C TYR A 215 -9.27 -0.44 -1.40
N PRO A 216 -9.59 0.06 -2.60
CA PRO A 216 -9.69 1.50 -2.85
C PRO A 216 -10.89 2.13 -2.14
N LEU A 217 -10.83 3.45 -1.98
CA LEU A 217 -11.85 4.24 -1.25
C LEU A 217 -13.00 4.69 -2.15
N SER A 218 -12.74 4.80 -3.45
CA SER A 218 -13.66 5.33 -4.47
C SER A 218 -13.60 4.55 -5.79
N GLY A 219 -14.54 4.83 -6.70
CA GLY A 219 -14.63 4.17 -8.00
C GLY A 219 -15.85 3.26 -8.17
N GLY A 220 -16.85 3.41 -7.30
CA GLY A 220 -18.12 2.69 -7.36
C GLY A 220 -18.13 1.38 -6.58
N LYS A 221 -19.34 0.99 -6.16
CA LYS A 221 -19.57 -0.17 -5.26
C LYS A 221 -18.99 -1.47 -5.81
N GLN A 222 -18.99 -1.67 -7.13
CA GLN A 222 -18.44 -2.86 -7.78
C GLN A 222 -16.93 -3.05 -7.53
N ILE A 223 -16.21 -1.97 -7.20
CA ILE A 223 -14.78 -1.99 -6.88
C ILE A 223 -14.57 -1.96 -5.37
N VAL A 224 -15.23 -1.00 -4.70
CA VAL A 224 -15.02 -0.66 -3.28
C VAL A 224 -15.65 -1.68 -2.33
N ALA A 225 -16.83 -2.24 -2.65
CA ALA A 225 -17.60 -3.13 -1.77
C ALA A 225 -17.03 -4.56 -1.72
N LYS A 226 -15.81 -4.70 -1.21
CA LYS A 226 -15.19 -5.99 -0.93
C LYS A 226 -15.58 -6.51 0.44
N ASN A 227 -15.61 -7.83 0.57
CA ASN A 227 -16.00 -8.51 1.80
C ASN A 227 -15.16 -8.02 2.99
N ARG A 228 -15.83 -7.54 4.04
CA ARG A 228 -15.23 -7.13 5.32
C ARG A 228 -14.04 -6.16 5.19
N ARG A 229 -14.04 -5.29 4.17
CA ARG A 229 -12.89 -4.44 3.88
C ARG A 229 -12.63 -3.37 4.93
N GLY A 230 -13.66 -2.91 5.65
CA GLY A 230 -13.50 -2.00 6.79
C GLY A 230 -12.88 -2.71 7.99
N GLU A 231 -13.25 -3.97 8.22
CA GLU A 231 -12.59 -4.76 9.26
C GLU A 231 -11.13 -5.06 8.88
N LEU A 232 -10.86 -5.34 7.62
CA LEU A 232 -9.49 -5.57 7.14
C LEU A 232 -8.65 -4.30 7.19
N PHE A 233 -9.24 -3.12 6.96
CA PHE A 233 -8.59 -1.83 7.18
C PHE A 233 -8.09 -1.72 8.63
N TYR A 234 -8.98 -1.98 9.60
CA TYR A 234 -8.59 -2.05 11.01
C TYR A 234 -7.49 -3.09 11.24
N TYR A 235 -7.69 -4.32 10.78
CA TYR A 235 -6.83 -5.44 11.12
C TYR A 235 -5.41 -5.29 10.56
N MET A 236 -5.28 -4.91 9.29
CA MET A 236 -3.97 -4.71 8.65
C MET A 236 -3.16 -3.63 9.38
N HIS A 237 -3.78 -2.48 9.68
CA HIS A 237 -3.10 -1.39 10.38
C HIS A 237 -2.82 -1.72 11.86
N GLN A 238 -3.72 -2.45 12.54
CA GLN A 238 -3.47 -2.94 13.90
C GLN A 238 -2.24 -3.87 13.94
N GLN A 239 -2.15 -4.81 12.98
CA GLN A 239 -0.99 -5.69 12.84
C GLN A 239 0.29 -4.91 12.52
N LEU A 240 0.20 -3.87 11.69
CA LEU A 240 1.33 -2.99 11.39
C LEU A 240 1.83 -2.25 12.64
N ILE A 241 0.93 -1.71 13.47
CA ILE A 241 1.29 -1.06 14.74
C ILE A 241 1.88 -2.06 15.73
N ALA A 242 1.33 -3.27 15.83
CA ALA A 242 1.87 -4.32 16.69
C ALA A 242 3.30 -4.71 16.27
N ARG A 243 3.55 -4.91 14.97
CA ARG A 243 4.89 -5.18 14.41
C ARG A 243 5.85 -4.03 14.64
N TYR A 244 5.41 -2.79 14.39
CA TYR A 244 6.24 -1.61 14.64
C TYR A 244 6.63 -1.49 16.13
N ASN A 245 5.70 -1.71 17.05
CA ASN A 245 6.01 -1.73 18.48
C ASN A 245 6.94 -2.88 18.88
N PHE A 246 6.86 -4.03 18.20
CA PHE A 246 7.81 -5.13 18.35
C PHE A 246 9.24 -4.66 18.00
N GLU A 247 9.40 -4.02 16.84
CA GLU A 247 10.67 -3.46 16.40
C GLU A 247 11.17 -2.33 17.33
N ARG A 248 10.27 -1.50 17.86
CA ARG A 248 10.62 -0.47 18.87
C ARG A 248 11.28 -1.10 20.08
N PHE A 249 10.72 -2.19 20.62
CA PHE A 249 11.30 -2.89 21.76
C PHE A 249 12.66 -3.52 21.45
N CYS A 250 12.81 -4.14 20.27
CA CYS A 250 14.10 -4.66 19.81
C CYS A 250 15.18 -3.57 19.73
N ASN A 251 14.77 -2.31 19.52
CA ASN A 251 15.66 -1.14 19.37
C ASN A 251 15.66 -0.19 20.57
N LYS A 252 15.25 -0.68 21.76
CA LYS A 252 15.26 0.05 23.03
C LYS A 252 14.41 1.32 23.02
N LEU A 253 13.33 1.33 22.25
CA LEU A 253 12.32 2.39 22.26
C LEU A 253 11.08 1.93 23.01
N ASN A 254 10.36 2.87 23.60
CA ASN A 254 9.04 2.61 24.17
C ASN A 254 8.01 2.33 23.06
N ARG A 255 6.82 1.84 23.43
CA ARG A 255 5.68 1.83 22.51
C ARG A 255 5.43 3.20 21.91
N VAL A 256 4.95 3.21 20.67
CA VAL A 256 4.62 4.44 19.96
C VAL A 256 3.58 5.25 20.72
N GLU A 257 3.82 6.56 20.85
CA GLU A 257 2.88 7.47 21.50
C GLU A 257 1.77 7.85 20.52
N ARG A 258 0.51 7.67 20.92
CA ARG A 258 -0.67 8.05 20.11
C ARG A 258 -0.70 9.56 19.85
N LEU A 259 -0.98 9.97 18.61
CA LEU A 259 -1.27 11.36 18.27
C LEU A 259 -2.75 11.67 18.53
N LYS A 260 -3.11 11.82 19.82
CA LYS A 260 -4.51 11.99 20.26
C LYS A 260 -4.92 13.44 20.57
N ASP A 261 -3.94 14.32 20.75
CA ASP A 261 -4.16 15.74 20.99
C ASP A 261 -3.66 16.49 19.75
N PHE A 262 -4.57 17.13 19.05
CA PHE A 262 -4.30 17.77 17.76
C PHE A 262 -3.76 19.20 17.92
N ASP A 263 -3.77 19.76 19.13
CA ASP A 263 -3.25 21.12 19.42
C ASP A 263 -1.78 21.11 19.87
N GLU A 264 -1.27 19.94 20.25
CA GLU A 264 0.10 19.72 20.70
C GLU A 264 1.09 19.65 19.52
N PRO A 265 2.33 20.15 19.70
CA PRO A 265 3.38 19.98 18.69
C PRO A 265 3.69 18.51 18.40
N ILE A 266 3.90 18.20 17.12
CA ILE A 266 4.45 16.92 16.68
C ILE A 266 5.97 16.98 16.86
N LYS A 267 6.47 16.30 17.89
CA LYS A 267 7.89 16.33 18.28
C LYS A 267 8.80 15.77 17.19
N GLU A 268 8.36 14.70 16.55
CA GLU A 268 9.16 13.94 15.59
C GLU A 268 9.32 14.71 14.27
N ALA A 269 10.57 15.05 13.92
CA ALA A 269 10.93 15.54 12.61
C ALA A 269 11.08 14.38 11.62
N TYR A 270 10.93 14.65 10.32
CA TYR A 270 11.29 13.70 9.27
C TYR A 270 11.66 14.42 7.97
N PHE A 271 12.81 14.04 7.40
CA PHE A 271 13.37 14.61 6.18
C PHE A 271 13.56 13.51 5.12
N PRO A 272 12.59 13.32 4.21
CA PRO A 272 12.45 12.09 3.44
C PRO A 272 13.53 11.83 2.39
N LYS A 273 14.22 12.88 1.89
CA LYS A 273 15.20 12.80 0.78
C LYS A 273 14.64 12.19 -0.51
N LEU A 274 13.31 12.28 -0.70
CA LEU A 274 12.62 11.85 -1.91
C LEU A 274 12.31 13.06 -2.78
N ASP A 275 12.48 12.90 -4.09
CA ASP A 275 12.07 13.87 -5.10
C ASP A 275 11.03 13.22 -6.01
N SER A 276 9.89 13.87 -6.24
CA SER A 276 8.98 13.45 -7.29
C SER A 276 9.60 13.78 -8.65
N VAL A 277 9.80 12.75 -9.47
CA VAL A 277 10.30 12.92 -10.84
C VAL A 277 9.20 13.45 -11.78
N VAL A 278 7.92 13.16 -11.49
CA VAL A 278 6.78 13.67 -12.25
C VAL A 278 6.55 15.16 -11.99
N ALA A 279 6.51 15.56 -10.71
CA ALA A 279 6.30 16.96 -10.35
C ALA A 279 7.58 17.80 -10.41
N SER A 280 8.75 17.15 -10.51
CA SER A 280 10.06 17.80 -10.41
C SER A 280 10.18 18.67 -9.14
N ARG A 281 9.74 18.12 -8.01
CA ARG A 281 9.72 18.76 -6.69
C ARG A 281 10.06 17.75 -5.60
N SER A 282 10.78 18.20 -4.58
CA SER A 282 11.06 17.39 -3.39
C SER A 282 9.80 17.16 -2.56
N TYR A 283 9.71 16.03 -1.87
CA TYR A 283 8.72 15.86 -0.81
C TYR A 283 9.11 16.76 0.38
N PRO A 284 8.25 17.70 0.80
CA PRO A 284 8.59 18.58 1.89
C PRO A 284 8.85 17.82 3.19
N ALA A 285 9.85 18.27 3.93
CA ALA A 285 10.18 17.74 5.25
C ALA A 285 9.25 18.32 6.33
N ARG A 286 9.07 17.60 7.43
CA ARG A 286 8.48 18.15 8.65
C ARG A 286 9.59 18.38 9.67
N VAL A 287 9.80 19.62 10.08
CA VAL A 287 10.72 19.94 11.18
C VAL A 287 10.10 19.61 12.53
N ALA A 288 10.92 19.49 13.57
CA ALA A 288 10.45 19.15 14.91
C ALA A 288 9.49 20.22 15.46
N ASN A 289 8.51 19.78 16.25
CA ASN A 289 7.57 20.62 17.00
C ASN A 289 6.66 21.51 16.14
N MET A 290 6.39 21.10 14.89
CA MET A 290 5.33 21.73 14.11
C MET A 290 3.96 21.36 14.66
N LYS A 291 3.00 22.28 14.56
CA LYS A 291 1.61 22.09 15.00
C LYS A 291 0.68 21.95 13.81
N LEU A 292 -0.36 21.14 13.97
CA LEU A 292 -1.46 21.11 13.02
C LEU A 292 -2.14 22.48 13.00
N GLN A 293 -2.54 22.91 11.81
CA GLN A 293 -3.20 24.18 11.55
C GLN A 293 -4.40 23.92 10.64
N THR A 294 -5.36 24.86 10.62
CA THR A 294 -6.45 24.86 9.65
C THR A 294 -5.88 24.75 8.24
N VAL A 295 -6.34 23.77 7.48
CA VAL A 295 -5.94 23.57 6.08
C VAL A 295 -6.95 24.31 5.20
N ASP A 296 -6.53 25.39 4.54
CA ASP A 296 -7.35 26.22 3.65
C ASP A 296 -6.68 26.36 2.28
N ARG A 297 -6.78 25.29 1.49
CA ARG A 297 -6.11 25.15 0.19
C ARG A 297 -7.15 25.08 -0.91
N VAL A 298 -7.46 26.24 -1.48
CA VAL A 298 -8.46 26.40 -2.56
C VAL A 298 -8.12 25.51 -3.77
N VAL A 299 -6.84 25.40 -4.13
CA VAL A 299 -6.37 24.58 -5.25
C VAL A 299 -6.67 23.09 -5.09
N ASP A 300 -6.62 22.61 -3.84
CA ASP A 300 -6.89 21.22 -3.45
C ASP A 300 -8.38 21.02 -3.08
N GLN A 301 -9.19 22.09 -3.10
CA GLN A 301 -10.59 22.13 -2.71
C GLN A 301 -10.82 21.70 -1.24
N ILE A 302 -9.90 22.08 -0.36
CA ILE A 302 -9.95 21.74 1.07
C ILE A 302 -10.04 23.02 1.89
N ARG A 303 -11.04 23.07 2.77
CA ARG A 303 -11.13 24.05 3.84
C ARG A 303 -11.61 23.36 5.10
N GLN A 304 -10.68 23.01 5.98
CA GLN A 304 -10.96 22.17 7.14
C GLN A 304 -10.20 22.67 8.37
N ASP A 305 -10.89 22.77 9.50
CA ASP A 305 -10.32 23.17 10.77
C ASP A 305 -9.87 21.94 11.59
N VAL A 306 -8.86 22.11 12.43
CA VAL A 306 -8.41 21.04 13.34
C VAL A 306 -9.57 20.58 14.26
N ASN A 307 -10.50 21.48 14.60
CA ASN A 307 -11.69 21.15 15.38
C ASN A 307 -12.64 20.17 14.67
N ASP A 308 -12.60 20.08 13.33
CA ASP A 308 -13.38 19.07 12.61
C ASP A 308 -12.87 17.66 12.91
N LEU A 309 -11.54 17.47 13.00
CA LEU A 309 -10.97 16.19 13.43
C LEU A 309 -11.41 15.83 14.86
N LYS A 310 -11.45 16.82 15.77
CA LYS A 310 -11.93 16.62 17.16
C LYS A 310 -13.41 16.23 17.18
N MET A 311 -14.23 16.94 16.39
CA MET A 311 -15.66 16.67 16.28
C MET A 311 -15.92 15.27 15.72
N TRP A 312 -15.28 14.89 14.62
CA TRP A 312 -15.45 13.57 14.01
C TRP A 312 -15.00 12.45 14.95
N SER A 313 -13.87 12.62 15.64
CA SER A 313 -13.43 11.69 16.68
C SER A 313 -14.50 11.51 17.77
N ASN A 314 -15.00 12.62 18.33
CA ASN A 314 -16.04 12.57 19.36
C ASN A 314 -17.33 11.90 18.85
N ASN A 315 -17.76 12.19 17.63
CA ASN A 315 -18.95 11.58 17.02
C ASN A 315 -18.79 10.06 16.87
N ILE A 316 -17.61 9.60 16.44
CA ILE A 316 -17.30 8.17 16.29
C ILE A 316 -17.23 7.49 17.66
N ILE A 317 -16.53 8.08 18.64
CA ILE A 317 -16.42 7.54 20.00
C ILE A 317 -17.81 7.45 20.66
N ASN A 318 -18.64 8.48 20.50
CA ASN A 318 -20.03 8.47 21.00
C ASN A 318 -20.86 7.36 20.36
N ALA A 319 -20.73 7.14 19.05
CA ALA A 319 -21.41 6.03 18.36
C ALA A 319 -20.95 4.65 18.89
N ILE A 320 -19.64 4.50 19.15
CA ILE A 320 -19.08 3.30 19.77
C ILE A 320 -19.69 3.04 21.15
N HIS A 321 -19.75 4.07 22.00
CA HIS A 321 -20.33 3.96 23.35
C HIS A 321 -21.83 3.64 23.33
N ASN A 322 -22.56 4.20 22.37
CA ASN A 322 -23.98 3.91 22.15
C ASN A 322 -24.23 2.56 21.42
N ARG A 323 -23.16 1.92 20.93
CA ARG A 323 -23.19 0.70 20.12
C ARG A 323 -24.05 0.82 18.86
N THR A 324 -24.25 2.04 18.37
CA THR A 324 -25.10 2.32 17.21
C THR A 324 -24.54 3.47 16.39
N VAL A 325 -24.77 3.41 15.08
CA VAL A 325 -24.49 4.50 14.13
C VAL A 325 -25.79 4.87 13.41
N ASN A 326 -25.91 6.10 12.92
CA ASN A 326 -27.05 6.52 12.11
C ASN A 326 -26.61 6.71 10.66
N ASN A 327 -27.37 6.16 9.72
CA ASN A 327 -27.15 6.47 8.31
C ASN A 327 -27.73 7.84 7.92
N GLU A 328 -27.53 8.25 6.67
CA GLU A 328 -28.03 9.53 6.14
C GLU A 328 -29.56 9.68 6.20
N ASN A 329 -30.31 8.56 6.21
CA ASN A 329 -31.77 8.56 6.32
C ASN A 329 -32.25 8.63 7.78
N GLY A 330 -31.34 8.74 8.76
CA GLY A 330 -31.66 8.73 10.18
C GLY A 330 -31.99 7.35 10.75
N GLN A 331 -31.77 6.27 9.98
CA GLN A 331 -31.93 4.91 10.48
C GLN A 331 -30.74 4.53 11.34
N THR A 332 -31.03 4.01 12.53
CA THR A 332 -30.04 3.47 13.46
C THR A 332 -29.61 2.06 13.03
N ILE A 333 -28.30 1.84 12.99
CA ILE A 333 -27.62 0.59 12.65
C ILE A 333 -26.82 0.16 13.89
N GLU A 334 -27.02 -1.06 14.36
CA GLU A 334 -26.30 -1.60 15.50
C GLU A 334 -24.87 -2.02 15.13
N LEU A 335 -23.91 -1.67 15.99
CA LEU A 335 -22.52 -2.12 15.92
C LEU A 335 -22.39 -3.50 16.57
N THR A 336 -22.90 -4.53 15.88
CA THR A 336 -22.90 -5.92 16.34
C THR A 336 -21.49 -6.52 16.43
N GLU A 337 -21.35 -7.66 17.10
CA GLU A 337 -20.05 -8.35 17.23
C GLU A 337 -19.39 -8.70 15.88
N ASN A 338 -20.20 -9.07 14.88
CA ASN A 338 -19.71 -9.56 13.59
C ASN A 338 -19.56 -8.47 12.52
N GLN A 339 -20.40 -7.42 12.56
CA GLN A 339 -20.43 -6.38 11.52
C GLN A 339 -19.98 -5.01 12.02
N GLY A 340 -20.01 -4.76 13.33
CA GLY A 340 -19.74 -3.44 13.91
C GLY A 340 -18.36 -2.91 13.54
N ILE A 341 -17.32 -3.76 13.59
CA ILE A 341 -15.96 -3.36 13.22
C ILE A 341 -15.81 -3.04 11.73
N ASP A 342 -16.55 -3.71 10.85
CA ASP A 342 -16.51 -3.44 9.41
C ASP A 342 -17.19 -2.11 9.07
N ILE A 343 -18.34 -1.84 9.69
CA ILE A 343 -19.03 -0.56 9.59
C ILE A 343 -18.13 0.56 10.11
N LEU A 344 -17.52 0.38 11.29
CA LEU A 344 -16.58 1.36 11.86
C LEU A 344 -15.36 1.57 10.96
N GLY A 345 -14.81 0.53 10.36
CA GLY A 345 -13.69 0.66 9.43
C GLY A 345 -14.01 1.57 8.25
N ASN A 346 -15.20 1.41 7.66
CA ASN A 346 -15.66 2.29 6.58
C ASN A 346 -15.96 3.72 7.06
N ILE A 347 -16.36 3.91 8.32
CA ILE A 347 -16.58 5.23 8.91
C ILE A 347 -15.26 5.95 9.18
N VAL A 348 -14.32 5.28 9.85
CA VAL A 348 -13.09 5.89 10.35
C VAL A 348 -12.14 6.25 9.21
N GLU A 349 -12.06 5.42 8.15
CA GLU A 349 -11.08 5.60 7.08
C GLU A 349 -11.19 6.96 6.39
N SER A 350 -12.30 7.45 5.82
CA SER A 350 -13.59 6.85 5.47
C SER A 350 -13.62 6.34 4.02
N SER A 351 -14.54 5.42 3.70
CA SER A 351 -14.78 4.94 2.32
C SER A 351 -16.16 5.41 1.79
N GLU A 352 -16.43 5.22 0.50
CA GLU A 352 -17.77 5.40 -0.09
C GLU A 352 -18.87 4.53 0.56
N LEU A 353 -18.50 3.56 1.40
CA LEU A 353 -19.42 2.66 2.12
C LEU A 353 -19.77 3.18 3.52
N SER A 354 -19.19 4.30 3.97
CA SER A 354 -19.56 4.92 5.24
C SER A 354 -21.05 5.27 5.24
N PRO A 355 -21.83 4.89 6.27
CA PRO A 355 -23.27 5.09 6.31
C PRO A 355 -23.69 6.57 6.40
N HIS A 356 -22.80 7.47 6.83
CA HIS A 356 -23.09 8.90 6.97
C HIS A 356 -21.80 9.74 7.00
N ARG A 357 -21.23 10.03 5.82
CA ARG A 357 -19.93 10.72 5.70
C ARG A 357 -19.95 12.15 6.23
N THR A 358 -21.05 12.88 6.07
CA THR A 358 -21.15 14.26 6.56
C THR A 358 -21.09 14.34 8.09
N TYR A 359 -21.65 13.36 8.81
CA TYR A 359 -21.70 13.37 10.26
C TYR A 359 -20.44 12.79 10.92
N TYR A 360 -19.96 11.64 10.43
CA TYR A 360 -18.78 10.98 10.98
C TYR A 360 -17.46 11.46 10.37
N GLY A 361 -17.51 12.15 9.23
CA GLY A 361 -16.37 12.75 8.58
C GLY A 361 -15.49 11.77 7.82
N ASP A 362 -14.23 12.18 7.67
CA ASP A 362 -13.17 11.45 6.96
C ASP A 362 -11.90 11.40 7.81
N LEU A 363 -12.05 11.00 9.08
CA LEU A 363 -11.08 11.21 10.15
C LEU A 363 -9.67 10.75 9.78
N HIS A 364 -9.47 9.47 9.46
CA HIS A 364 -8.16 8.91 9.16
C HIS A 364 -7.48 9.61 7.97
N ASN A 365 -8.18 9.75 6.84
CA ASN A 365 -7.62 10.37 5.63
C ASN A 365 -7.32 11.86 5.84
N MET A 366 -8.18 12.60 6.54
CA MET A 366 -7.91 14.00 6.83
C MET A 366 -6.74 14.16 7.80
N GLY A 367 -6.55 13.27 8.78
CA GLY A 367 -5.32 13.28 9.58
C GLY A 367 -4.05 13.19 8.74
N HIS A 368 -4.04 12.35 7.70
CA HIS A 368 -2.95 12.33 6.71
C HIS A 368 -2.79 13.69 6.00
N VAL A 369 -3.88 14.31 5.54
CA VAL A 369 -3.87 15.64 4.89
C VAL A 369 -3.29 16.71 5.81
N PHE A 370 -3.82 16.86 7.04
CA PHE A 370 -3.37 17.84 8.02
C PHE A 370 -1.87 17.70 8.33
N ILE A 371 -1.39 16.48 8.53
CA ILE A 371 0.03 16.21 8.81
C ILE A 371 0.89 16.50 7.55
N SER A 372 0.40 16.15 6.36
CA SER A 372 1.18 16.29 5.13
C SER A 372 1.35 17.74 4.66
N PHE A 373 0.37 18.60 4.92
CA PHE A 373 0.42 20.04 4.60
C PHE A 373 0.84 20.92 5.78
N ILE A 374 1.31 20.33 6.88
CA ILE A 374 1.68 21.08 8.09
C ILE A 374 2.67 22.23 7.86
N HIS A 375 3.47 22.16 6.78
CA HIS A 375 4.46 23.15 6.37
C HIS A 375 3.90 24.27 5.48
N ASP A 376 2.75 24.08 4.83
CA ASP A 376 2.09 25.06 3.97
C ASP A 376 0.56 24.84 3.96
N PRO A 377 -0.12 25.05 5.10
CA PRO A 377 -1.52 24.66 5.26
C PRO A 377 -2.51 25.50 4.45
N ASP A 378 -2.10 26.66 3.91
CA ASP A 378 -2.97 27.58 3.16
C ASP A 378 -2.47 27.90 1.75
N HIS A 379 -1.51 27.10 1.26
CA HIS A 379 -0.94 27.22 -0.09
C HIS A 379 -0.20 28.53 -0.38
N ARG A 380 0.13 29.35 0.64
CA ARG A 380 0.84 30.63 0.45
C ARG A 380 2.25 30.44 -0.11
N HIS A 381 2.84 29.26 0.07
CA HIS A 381 4.18 28.93 -0.40
C HIS A 381 4.19 28.07 -1.67
N LEU A 382 3.00 27.75 -2.22
CA LEU A 382 2.85 26.90 -3.40
C LEU A 382 3.51 25.52 -3.23
N GLU A 383 3.63 25.04 -1.99
CA GLU A 383 4.25 23.76 -1.67
C GLU A 383 3.23 22.61 -1.81
N ASN A 384 3.76 21.41 -1.98
CA ASN A 384 2.98 20.19 -2.12
C ASN A 384 2.90 19.40 -0.79
N PHE A 385 2.14 18.31 -0.72
CA PHE A 385 2.09 17.49 0.49
C PHE A 385 3.44 16.77 0.74
N GLY A 386 3.80 16.60 2.03
CA GLY A 386 4.89 15.72 2.45
C GLY A 386 4.55 14.23 2.32
N VAL A 387 5.45 13.33 2.73
CA VAL A 387 5.27 11.86 2.54
C VAL A 387 4.01 11.27 3.18
N MET A 388 3.47 11.90 4.23
CA MET A 388 2.18 11.50 4.82
C MET A 388 1.00 11.68 3.87
N GLY A 389 1.15 12.48 2.81
CA GLY A 389 0.16 12.70 1.77
C GLY A 389 0.17 11.66 0.65
N ASP A 390 1.04 10.64 0.69
CA ASP A 390 1.08 9.59 -0.33
C ASP A 390 1.18 8.20 0.31
N VAL A 391 0.23 7.33 -0.04
CA VAL A 391 0.15 5.95 0.42
C VAL A 391 1.48 5.19 0.22
N ALA A 392 2.18 5.40 -0.90
CA ALA A 392 3.44 4.69 -1.17
C ALA A 392 4.61 5.15 -0.29
N THR A 393 4.46 6.26 0.45
CA THR A 393 5.56 6.86 1.22
C THR A 393 5.22 7.15 2.67
N ALA A 394 3.94 7.10 3.06
CA ALA A 394 3.49 7.51 4.39
C ALA A 394 4.14 6.71 5.52
N MET A 395 4.30 5.38 5.35
CA MET A 395 4.94 4.51 6.35
C MET A 395 6.39 4.90 6.66
N ARG A 396 7.06 5.66 5.79
CA ARG A 396 8.42 6.14 6.03
C ARG A 396 8.48 7.12 7.20
N ASP A 397 7.41 7.85 7.47
CA ASP A 397 7.37 8.89 8.50
C ASP A 397 7.09 8.32 9.90
N PRO A 398 7.87 8.62 10.95
CA PRO A 398 7.55 8.19 12.32
C PRO A 398 6.13 8.58 12.77
N VAL A 399 5.60 9.71 12.30
CA VAL A 399 4.27 10.19 12.70
C VAL A 399 3.14 9.32 12.14
N PHE A 400 3.38 8.56 11.06
CA PHE A 400 2.42 7.60 10.53
C PHE A 400 1.96 6.64 11.64
N TYR A 401 2.93 6.10 12.38
CA TYR A 401 2.67 5.14 13.45
C TYR A 401 1.99 5.78 14.65
N ARG A 402 2.27 7.06 14.94
CA ARG A 402 1.57 7.81 15.99
C ARG A 402 0.10 8.06 15.64
N TRP A 403 -0.15 8.41 14.38
CA TRP A 403 -1.51 8.61 13.86
C TRP A 403 -2.29 7.30 13.84
N HIS A 404 -1.72 6.24 13.28
CA HIS A 404 -2.36 4.93 13.20
C HIS A 404 -2.53 4.27 14.57
N ALA A 405 -1.66 4.54 15.56
CA ALA A 405 -1.90 4.10 16.93
C ALA A 405 -3.09 4.80 17.60
N TYR A 406 -3.38 6.06 17.23
CA TYR A 406 -4.59 6.74 17.68
C TYR A 406 -5.84 6.18 16.98
N ILE A 407 -5.75 5.90 15.68
CA ILE A 407 -6.83 5.25 14.93
C ILE A 407 -7.13 3.84 15.47
N ASP A 408 -6.10 3.03 15.73
CA ASP A 408 -6.26 1.72 16.37
C ASP A 408 -6.95 1.84 17.74
N ASP A 409 -6.59 2.84 18.55
CA ASP A 409 -7.22 3.05 19.86
C ASP A 409 -8.75 3.24 19.76
N ILE A 410 -9.23 3.97 18.75
CA ILE A 410 -10.67 4.13 18.49
C ILE A 410 -11.31 2.75 18.21
N PHE A 411 -10.67 1.92 17.38
CA PHE A 411 -11.17 0.57 17.13
C PHE A 411 -11.10 -0.33 18.38
N GLN A 412 -10.05 -0.20 19.19
CA GLN A 412 -9.92 -0.94 20.45
C GLN A 412 -11.02 -0.56 21.44
N GLN A 413 -11.47 0.70 21.46
CA GLN A 413 -12.63 1.09 22.26
C GLN A 413 -13.88 0.30 21.88
N HIS A 414 -14.14 0.10 20.58
CA HIS A 414 -15.23 -0.77 20.13
C HIS A 414 -15.00 -2.24 20.51
N LYS A 415 -13.80 -2.80 20.24
CA LYS A 415 -13.48 -4.19 20.58
C LYS A 415 -13.62 -4.47 22.08
N ASN A 416 -13.39 -3.47 22.94
CA ASN A 416 -13.58 -3.58 24.39
C ASN A 416 -15.05 -3.52 24.84
N THR A 417 -15.99 -3.14 23.97
CA THR A 417 -17.44 -3.23 24.24
C THR A 417 -18.01 -4.64 24.01
N LEU A 418 -17.29 -5.47 23.24
CA LEU A 418 -17.76 -6.80 22.85
C LEU A 418 -17.68 -7.80 24.01
N PRO A 419 -18.57 -8.81 24.04
CA PRO A 419 -18.47 -9.88 25.03
C PRO A 419 -17.16 -10.65 24.85
N ARG A 420 -16.61 -11.14 25.96
CA ARG A 420 -15.47 -12.06 25.92
C ARG A 420 -15.88 -13.35 25.23
N TYR A 421 -14.98 -13.95 24.46
CA TYR A 421 -15.22 -15.28 23.93
C TYR A 421 -15.46 -16.27 25.07
N SER A 422 -16.55 -17.04 24.97
CA SER A 422 -16.84 -18.14 25.89
C SER A 422 -15.89 -19.31 25.66
N GLU A 423 -15.78 -20.19 26.64
CA GLU A 423 -15.03 -21.44 26.50
C GLU A 423 -15.50 -22.23 25.28
N SER A 424 -16.81 -22.34 25.04
CA SER A 424 -17.37 -23.02 23.87
C SER A 424 -16.95 -22.43 22.52
N ARG A 425 -16.55 -21.15 22.47
CA ARG A 425 -16.07 -20.48 21.25
C ARG A 425 -14.56 -20.60 21.06
N LEU A 426 -13.80 -20.86 22.13
CA LEU A 426 -12.35 -20.99 22.11
C LEU A 426 -11.89 -22.46 22.08
N ASN A 427 -12.63 -23.34 22.75
CA ASN A 427 -12.31 -24.74 22.88
C ASN A 427 -12.59 -25.50 21.58
N TYR A 428 -11.78 -26.52 21.29
CA TYR A 428 -12.03 -27.47 20.22
C TYR A 428 -12.08 -28.90 20.81
N PRO A 429 -13.28 -29.42 21.18
CA PRO A 429 -13.39 -30.65 21.96
C PRO A 429 -12.71 -31.89 21.34
N GLY A 430 -11.91 -32.56 22.17
CA GLY A 430 -11.12 -33.74 21.81
C GLY A 430 -9.92 -33.45 20.92
N ILE A 431 -9.48 -32.19 20.84
CA ILE A 431 -8.27 -31.76 20.14
C ILE A 431 -7.36 -31.05 21.14
N THR A 432 -6.16 -31.59 21.34
CA THR A 432 -5.17 -31.06 22.30
C THR A 432 -3.87 -30.75 21.58
N VAL A 433 -3.37 -29.52 21.69
CA VAL A 433 -2.02 -29.17 21.24
C VAL A 433 -1.03 -29.47 22.36
N SER A 434 -0.20 -30.50 22.19
CA SER A 434 0.70 -30.99 23.24
C SER A 434 2.09 -30.33 23.16
N SER A 435 2.54 -29.90 21.99
CA SER A 435 3.75 -29.08 21.85
C SER A 435 3.76 -28.23 20.59
N VAL A 436 4.52 -27.14 20.65
CA VAL A 436 4.83 -26.25 19.53
C VAL A 436 6.32 -25.95 19.59
N GLU A 437 7.04 -26.23 18.51
CA GLU A 437 8.47 -25.98 18.39
C GLU A 437 8.78 -25.26 17.08
N VAL A 438 9.75 -24.33 17.12
CA VAL A 438 10.36 -23.76 15.93
C VAL A 438 11.75 -24.35 15.73
N GLN A 439 12.05 -24.81 14.52
CA GLN A 439 13.37 -25.34 14.18
C GLN A 439 13.93 -24.66 12.93
N SER A 440 15.20 -24.24 13.00
CA SER A 440 15.99 -23.78 11.85
C SER A 440 17.24 -24.62 11.69
N LYS A 441 17.77 -24.76 10.47
CA LYS A 441 18.98 -25.58 10.23
C LYS A 441 20.19 -25.00 10.96
N GLY A 442 20.81 -25.79 11.84
CA GLY A 442 22.03 -25.38 12.56
C GLY A 442 21.80 -24.34 13.67
N VAL A 443 20.55 -24.11 14.07
CA VAL A 443 20.17 -23.20 15.17
C VAL A 443 19.44 -24.02 16.25
N PRO A 444 19.62 -23.72 17.55
CA PRO A 444 18.87 -24.38 18.61
C PRO A 444 17.35 -24.28 18.42
N SER A 445 16.60 -25.26 18.94
CA SER A 445 15.13 -25.22 18.96
C SER A 445 14.62 -23.95 19.62
N ASN A 446 13.50 -23.43 19.12
CA ASN A 446 12.80 -22.24 19.61
C ASN A 446 13.64 -20.94 19.52
N MET A 447 14.51 -20.84 18.52
CA MET A 447 15.31 -19.65 18.24
C MET A 447 15.11 -19.19 16.80
N PHE A 448 14.74 -17.91 16.64
CA PHE A 448 14.72 -17.22 15.35
C PHE A 448 16.06 -16.53 15.11
N ASN A 449 16.54 -16.56 13.87
CA ASN A 449 17.77 -15.87 13.48
C ASN A 449 17.45 -14.87 12.36
N THR A 450 17.93 -13.63 12.51
CA THR A 450 17.76 -12.55 11.54
C THR A 450 19.10 -11.98 11.11
N PHE A 451 19.16 -11.40 9.92
CA PHE A 451 20.37 -10.84 9.34
C PHE A 451 20.04 -9.77 8.29
N TRP A 452 21.05 -9.03 7.85
CA TRP A 452 20.94 -8.08 6.75
C TRP A 452 21.20 -8.78 5.42
N GLN A 453 20.31 -8.58 4.46
CA GLN A 453 20.44 -9.06 3.08
C GLN A 453 20.56 -7.88 2.12
N GLU A 454 21.45 -8.01 1.13
CA GLU A 454 21.46 -7.11 -0.03
C GLU A 454 20.68 -7.72 -1.19
N SER A 455 19.84 -6.92 -1.83
CA SER A 455 19.08 -7.32 -3.01
C SER A 455 19.09 -6.25 -4.08
N ASP A 456 19.07 -6.71 -5.34
CA ASP A 456 19.15 -5.86 -6.53
C ASP A 456 17.79 -5.79 -7.21
N VAL A 457 17.33 -4.60 -7.58
CA VAL A 457 16.08 -4.40 -8.35
C VAL A 457 16.36 -3.55 -9.57
N ASP A 458 15.88 -4.00 -10.74
CA ASP A 458 15.93 -3.20 -11.96
C ASP A 458 14.83 -2.12 -11.94
N LEU A 459 15.26 -0.86 -11.98
CA LEU A 459 14.38 0.33 -11.97
C LEU A 459 14.27 1.00 -13.34
N SER A 460 14.87 0.42 -14.39
CA SER A 460 14.90 1.01 -15.74
C SER A 460 13.51 1.42 -16.27
N ARG A 461 12.47 0.65 -15.96
CA ARG A 461 11.09 0.89 -16.42
C ARG A 461 10.43 2.16 -15.90
N GLY A 462 10.99 2.78 -14.86
CA GLY A 462 10.54 4.05 -14.29
C GLY A 462 11.53 5.19 -14.51
N MET A 463 12.57 4.97 -15.33
CA MET A 463 13.59 5.96 -15.65
C MET A 463 13.28 6.62 -17.00
N ASP A 464 12.35 7.58 -16.99
CA ASP A 464 11.95 8.30 -18.20
C ASP A 464 13.15 8.96 -18.91
N PHE A 465 13.13 8.94 -20.25
CA PHE A 465 14.10 9.61 -21.12
C PHE A 465 15.57 9.21 -20.87
N THR A 466 15.78 7.99 -20.39
CA THR A 466 17.11 7.42 -20.11
C THR A 466 17.49 6.41 -21.20
N GLU A 467 18.79 6.20 -21.41
CA GLU A 467 19.26 5.19 -22.38
C GLU A 467 18.75 3.78 -22.02
N PRO A 468 18.36 2.95 -23.01
CA PRO A 468 17.83 1.62 -22.74
C PRO A 468 18.76 0.69 -21.95
N GLY A 469 18.17 -0.36 -21.40
CA GLY A 469 18.85 -1.42 -20.67
C GLY A 469 18.66 -1.31 -19.15
N PRO A 470 18.90 -2.41 -18.41
CA PRO A 470 18.69 -2.46 -16.97
C PRO A 470 19.51 -1.42 -16.22
N ILE A 471 18.93 -0.92 -15.14
CA ILE A 471 19.57 -0.05 -14.15
C ILE A 471 19.22 -0.61 -12.77
N PHE A 472 20.19 -1.29 -12.18
CA PHE A 472 19.98 -1.96 -10.90
C PHE A 472 20.26 -1.01 -9.73
N VAL A 473 19.33 -0.99 -8.78
CA VAL A 473 19.57 -0.46 -7.44
C VAL A 473 19.90 -1.62 -6.51
N ARG A 474 20.86 -1.44 -5.60
CA ARG A 474 21.13 -2.38 -4.50
C ARG A 474 20.72 -1.76 -3.17
N PHE A 475 19.85 -2.44 -2.42
CA PHE A 475 19.43 -2.01 -1.08
C PHE A 475 19.67 -3.11 -0.06
N THR A 476 19.83 -2.71 1.20
CA THR A 476 19.98 -3.61 2.34
C THR A 476 18.67 -3.64 3.12
N HIS A 477 18.16 -4.83 3.43
CA HIS A 477 16.91 -5.02 4.16
C HIS A 477 17.00 -6.16 5.17
N LEU A 478 16.08 -6.16 6.14
CA LEU A 478 16.00 -7.23 7.15
C LEU A 478 15.60 -8.55 6.48
N GLN A 479 16.19 -9.64 6.94
CA GLN A 479 15.87 -10.99 6.53
C GLN A 479 15.90 -11.95 7.73
N HIS A 480 15.21 -13.07 7.62
CA HIS A 480 15.29 -14.17 8.58
C HIS A 480 15.79 -15.47 7.93
N GLN A 481 16.41 -16.33 8.75
CA GLN A 481 16.72 -17.68 8.33
C GLN A 481 15.42 -18.49 8.18
N PRO A 482 15.24 -19.30 7.12
CA PRO A 482 14.08 -20.16 6.98
C PRO A 482 13.96 -21.15 8.15
N PHE A 483 12.75 -21.30 8.67
CA PHE A 483 12.43 -22.20 9.78
C PHE A 483 11.14 -23.00 9.52
N THR A 484 10.88 -24.00 10.37
CA THR A 484 9.66 -24.83 10.36
C THR A 484 8.98 -24.81 11.72
N TYR A 485 7.65 -24.77 11.74
CA TYR A 485 6.86 -25.08 12.92
C TYR A 485 6.65 -26.59 13.00
N ASN A 486 6.94 -27.19 14.15
CA ASN A 486 6.60 -28.57 14.49
C ASN A 486 5.55 -28.54 15.60
N ILE A 487 4.32 -28.91 15.28
CA ILE A 487 3.17 -28.82 16.19
C ILE A 487 2.63 -30.22 16.41
N ILE A 488 2.72 -30.72 17.64
CA ILE A 488 2.13 -32.02 18.01
C ILE A 488 0.70 -31.78 18.48
N VAL A 489 -0.24 -32.44 17.81
CA VAL A 489 -1.67 -32.37 18.11
C VAL A 489 -2.20 -33.78 18.33
N GLU A 490 -2.97 -33.95 19.39
CA GLU A 490 -3.67 -35.18 19.72
C GLU A 490 -5.16 -35.00 19.44
N ASN A 491 -5.75 -35.97 18.75
CA ASN A 491 -7.18 -36.03 18.44
C ASN A 491 -7.81 -37.28 19.06
N ASP A 492 -8.52 -37.09 20.16
CA ASP A 492 -9.21 -38.15 20.91
C ASP A 492 -10.52 -38.63 20.25
N ASN A 493 -10.88 -38.03 19.11
CA ASN A 493 -12.10 -38.41 18.40
C ASN A 493 -11.82 -39.63 17.52
N PRO A 494 -12.83 -40.51 17.31
CA PRO A 494 -12.67 -41.72 16.49
C PRO A 494 -12.51 -41.42 14.99
N ALA A 495 -12.77 -40.17 14.57
CA ALA A 495 -12.70 -39.74 13.18
C ALA A 495 -11.76 -38.53 13.01
N PRO A 496 -11.19 -38.34 11.80
CA PRO A 496 -10.43 -37.14 11.50
C PRO A 496 -11.25 -35.87 11.71
N LYS A 497 -10.61 -34.82 12.22
CA LYS A 497 -11.23 -33.50 12.41
C LYS A 497 -10.49 -32.43 11.62
N MET A 498 -11.24 -31.59 10.92
CA MET A 498 -10.68 -30.43 10.23
C MET A 498 -10.61 -29.24 11.20
N GLY A 499 -9.44 -28.64 11.36
CA GLY A 499 -9.21 -27.45 12.18
C GLY A 499 -8.56 -26.32 11.38
N THR A 500 -8.49 -25.14 11.99
CA THR A 500 -7.65 -24.02 11.51
C THR A 500 -6.56 -23.78 12.53
N CYS A 501 -5.31 -23.95 12.13
CA CYS A 501 -4.16 -23.55 12.94
C CYS A 501 -3.96 -22.04 12.80
N ARG A 502 -3.77 -21.33 13.90
CA ARG A 502 -3.49 -19.88 13.94
C ARG A 502 -2.29 -19.64 14.84
N ILE A 503 -1.22 -19.09 14.28
CA ILE A 503 0.05 -18.89 14.98
C ILE A 503 0.26 -17.39 15.20
N PHE A 504 0.58 -17.01 16.43
CA PHE A 504 0.87 -15.63 16.80
C PHE A 504 2.16 -15.53 17.61
N LEU A 505 2.79 -14.37 17.59
CA LEU A 505 3.98 -14.05 18.40
C LEU A 505 3.79 -12.72 19.12
N ALA A 506 4.23 -12.64 20.38
CA ALA A 506 4.21 -11.41 21.16
C ALA A 506 5.50 -11.28 22.00
N PRO A 507 5.95 -10.06 22.32
CA PRO A 507 7.05 -9.87 23.24
C PRO A 507 6.67 -10.35 24.64
N LYS A 508 7.61 -11.01 25.32
CA LYS A 508 7.40 -11.53 26.69
C LYS A 508 7.29 -10.41 27.73
N PHE A 509 7.99 -9.29 27.52
CA PHE A 509 8.10 -8.21 28.49
C PHE A 509 7.70 -6.85 27.90
N ASP A 510 7.19 -5.96 28.75
CA ASP A 510 6.90 -4.55 28.44
C ASP A 510 8.17 -3.69 28.33
N GLU A 511 8.04 -2.42 27.96
CA GLU A 511 9.17 -1.48 27.90
C GLU A 511 9.94 -1.32 29.23
N ARG A 512 9.35 -1.74 30.37
CA ARG A 512 9.96 -1.74 31.69
C ARG A 512 10.58 -3.10 32.06
N ARG A 513 10.62 -4.05 31.11
CA ARG A 513 11.07 -5.44 31.29
C ARG A 513 10.26 -6.24 32.31
N ARG A 514 8.96 -5.97 32.41
CA ARG A 514 8.04 -6.70 33.29
C ARG A 514 7.07 -7.53 32.46
N GLU A 515 6.55 -8.60 33.06
CA GLU A 515 5.51 -9.40 32.42
C GLU A 515 4.24 -8.57 32.18
N TRP A 516 3.56 -8.88 31.10
CA TRP A 516 2.36 -8.17 30.70
C TRP A 516 1.14 -8.61 31.51
N LEU A 517 0.19 -7.68 31.67
CA LEU A 517 -1.19 -8.08 31.82
C LEU A 517 -1.71 -8.53 30.44
N PHE A 518 -2.40 -9.67 30.36
CA PHE A 518 -2.89 -10.19 29.08
C PHE A 518 -3.79 -9.18 28.33
N ARG A 519 -4.56 -8.36 29.05
CA ARG A 519 -5.40 -7.29 28.46
C ARG A 519 -4.62 -6.29 27.62
N ASP A 520 -3.32 -6.12 27.92
CA ASP A 520 -2.40 -5.21 27.22
C ASP A 520 -1.57 -6.00 26.20
N GLN A 521 -1.09 -7.19 26.57
CA GLN A 521 -0.32 -8.06 25.67
C GLN A 521 -1.10 -8.50 24.42
N LYS A 522 -2.43 -8.67 24.53
CA LYS A 522 -3.28 -9.08 23.40
C LYS A 522 -3.12 -8.18 22.17
N LEU A 523 -2.77 -6.90 22.38
CA LEU A 523 -2.57 -5.90 21.31
C LEU A 523 -1.20 -6.00 20.64
N MET A 524 -0.28 -6.77 21.23
CA MET A 524 1.09 -6.97 20.76
C MET A 524 1.26 -8.30 20.00
N PHE A 525 0.23 -9.15 19.97
CA PHE A 525 0.29 -10.41 19.21
C PHE A 525 0.21 -10.10 17.71
N ILE A 526 1.30 -10.43 17.01
CA ILE A 526 1.38 -10.38 15.56
C ILE A 526 1.00 -11.75 15.00
N GLU A 527 0.10 -11.78 14.02
CA GLU A 527 -0.24 -12.99 13.29
C GLU A 527 0.97 -13.41 12.46
N LEU A 528 1.41 -14.64 12.69
CA LEU A 528 2.48 -15.25 11.92
C LEU A 528 1.93 -16.13 10.83
N ASP A 529 0.90 -16.95 11.07
CA ASP A 529 0.37 -17.88 10.05
C ASP A 529 -1.07 -18.33 10.36
N LYS A 530 -1.79 -18.78 9.34
CA LYS A 530 -3.18 -19.26 9.41
C LYS A 530 -3.46 -20.27 8.30
N PHE A 531 -3.70 -21.53 8.64
CA PHE A 531 -3.96 -22.56 7.62
C PHE A 531 -4.95 -23.62 8.12
N THR A 532 -5.65 -24.25 7.18
CA THR A 532 -6.54 -25.38 7.48
C THR A 532 -5.75 -26.68 7.51
N VAL A 533 -6.17 -27.59 8.40
CA VAL A 533 -5.49 -28.87 8.60
C VAL A 533 -6.50 -29.95 8.96
N THR A 534 -6.37 -31.13 8.37
CA THR A 534 -7.17 -32.30 8.74
C THR A 534 -6.34 -33.20 9.64
N GLN A 535 -6.73 -33.27 10.91
CA GLN A 535 -6.06 -34.01 11.96
C GLN A 535 -6.63 -35.44 12.01
N PRO A 536 -5.83 -36.49 11.76
CA PRO A 536 -6.29 -37.87 11.92
C PRO A 536 -6.58 -38.19 13.40
N SER A 537 -7.21 -39.32 13.68
CA SER A 537 -7.38 -39.80 15.06
C SER A 537 -6.03 -40.18 15.67
N GLY A 538 -5.83 -39.92 16.97
CA GLY A 538 -4.58 -40.15 17.69
C GLY A 538 -3.59 -38.98 17.61
N ILE A 539 -2.31 -39.27 17.88
CA ILE A 539 -1.23 -38.28 17.89
C ILE A 539 -0.73 -38.03 16.46
N TRP A 540 -0.67 -36.76 16.08
CA TRP A 540 -0.19 -36.32 14.78
C TRP A 540 0.73 -35.11 14.91
N THR A 541 1.74 -35.02 14.04
CA THR A 541 2.66 -33.87 13.99
C THR A 541 2.45 -33.09 12.70
N ALA A 542 2.10 -31.81 12.83
CA ALA A 542 2.13 -30.85 11.73
C ALA A 542 3.54 -30.27 11.59
N THR A 543 4.18 -30.47 10.44
CA THR A 543 5.41 -29.74 10.08
C THR A 543 5.09 -28.74 9.00
N VAL A 544 5.18 -27.45 9.32
CA VAL A 544 4.80 -26.36 8.42
C VAL A 544 6.01 -25.46 8.18
N PRO A 545 6.53 -25.37 6.94
CA PRO A 545 7.66 -24.53 6.64
C PRO A 545 7.23 -23.07 6.46
N THR A 546 8.08 -22.14 6.88
CA THR A 546 7.85 -20.69 6.78
C THR A 546 7.58 -20.16 5.38
N LYS A 547 8.07 -20.83 4.35
CA LYS A 547 7.82 -20.46 2.95
C LYS A 547 6.35 -20.64 2.53
N ASP A 548 5.57 -21.40 3.29
CA ASP A 548 4.15 -21.65 3.01
C ASP A 548 3.25 -20.68 3.80
N ASN A 549 3.84 -19.67 4.45
CA ASN A 549 3.15 -18.72 5.30
C ASN A 549 2.32 -17.70 4.49
N LEU A 550 1.02 -17.63 4.75
CA LEU A 550 0.07 -16.74 4.06
C LEU A 550 0.35 -15.24 4.25
N TRP A 551 1.12 -14.85 5.27
CA TRP A 551 1.49 -13.45 5.51
C TRP A 551 2.80 -13.04 4.86
N ILE A 552 3.58 -14.01 4.37
CA ILE A 552 4.88 -13.80 3.75
C ILE A 552 4.74 -14.09 2.26
N SER A 553 4.30 -13.08 1.51
CA SER A 553 4.63 -13.07 0.09
C SER A 553 6.14 -12.85 -0.01
N SER A 554 6.87 -13.79 -0.60
CA SER A 554 8.27 -13.57 -0.91
C SER A 554 8.42 -12.32 -1.77
N ILE A 555 9.17 -11.33 -1.30
CA ILE A 555 9.92 -10.47 -2.20
C ILE A 555 11.07 -11.34 -2.72
N SER A 556 10.74 -12.36 -3.50
CA SER A 556 11.71 -13.15 -4.23
C SER A 556 12.04 -12.36 -5.48
N VAL A 557 13.08 -11.54 -5.37
CA VAL A 557 13.73 -10.96 -6.55
C VAL A 557 14.61 -12.06 -7.13
N ASP A 558 14.03 -12.94 -7.94
CA ASP A 558 14.82 -13.92 -8.67
C ASP A 558 15.64 -13.23 -9.77
N ALA A 559 16.80 -13.80 -10.08
CA ALA A 559 17.83 -13.25 -10.97
C ALA A 559 17.35 -12.91 -12.39
N ASP A 560 16.20 -13.44 -12.82
CA ASP A 560 15.62 -13.20 -14.16
C ASP A 560 14.53 -12.11 -14.19
N GLY A 561 14.27 -11.42 -13.08
CA GLY A 561 13.35 -10.27 -13.03
C GLY A 561 11.87 -10.60 -13.34
N GLN A 562 11.56 -11.88 -13.56
CA GLN A 562 10.22 -12.45 -13.72
C GLN A 562 9.83 -13.21 -12.45
N ASN A 563 9.42 -12.49 -11.41
CA ASN A 563 8.40 -13.08 -10.56
C ASN A 563 7.31 -12.05 -10.28
N THR A 564 6.14 -12.43 -10.76
CA THR A 564 4.84 -11.82 -10.58
C THR A 564 4.50 -11.80 -9.10
N TYR A 565 3.94 -10.70 -8.62
CA TYR A 565 3.48 -10.52 -7.23
C TYR A 565 2.64 -11.73 -6.75
N SER A 566 3.18 -12.58 -5.87
CA SER A 566 2.40 -13.63 -5.19
C SER A 566 1.37 -13.02 -4.23
N PHE A 567 1.69 -11.85 -3.66
CA PHE A 567 0.86 -11.10 -2.74
C PHE A 567 -0.52 -10.72 -3.31
N LEU A 568 -0.59 -10.26 -4.57
CA LEU A 568 -1.88 -9.94 -5.21
C LEU A 568 -2.75 -11.20 -5.40
N LYS A 569 -2.14 -12.36 -5.64
CA LYS A 569 -2.85 -13.64 -5.72
C LYS A 569 -3.39 -14.06 -4.35
N GLU A 570 -2.69 -13.77 -3.25
CA GLU A 570 -3.13 -14.09 -1.89
C GLU A 570 -4.18 -13.13 -1.35
N LEU A 571 -4.02 -11.80 -1.52
CA LEU A 571 -5.09 -10.83 -1.22
C LEU A 571 -6.37 -11.12 -2.00
N ARG A 572 -6.28 -11.63 -3.23
CA ARG A 572 -7.43 -12.09 -4.00
C ARG A 572 -8.09 -13.35 -3.43
N LYS A 573 -7.32 -14.26 -2.82
CA LYS A 573 -7.87 -15.46 -2.16
C LYS A 573 -8.63 -15.12 -0.88
N GLU A 574 -8.25 -14.06 -0.17
CA GLU A 574 -9.00 -13.54 0.99
C GLU A 574 -10.29 -12.78 0.60
N CYS A 575 -10.57 -12.64 -0.70
CA CYS A 575 -11.82 -12.08 -1.22
C CYS A 575 -12.76 -13.23 -1.67
N PRO A 576 -13.52 -13.88 -0.77
CA PRO A 576 -14.49 -14.88 -1.20
C PRO A 576 -15.59 -14.18 -1.99
N ALA A 577 -15.59 -14.37 -3.29
CA ALA A 577 -16.76 -14.19 -4.12
C ALA A 577 -17.74 -15.35 -3.87
N THR A 578 -18.33 -15.43 -2.67
CA THR A 578 -19.53 -16.25 -2.43
C THR A 578 -20.25 -15.72 -1.18
N CYS A 579 -21.26 -14.88 -1.40
CA CYS A 579 -22.46 -14.93 -0.57
C CYS A 579 -23.20 -16.23 -0.89
N SER A 580 -23.28 -17.12 0.09
CA SER A 580 -24.37 -18.08 0.27
C SER A 580 -24.44 -18.42 1.75
#